data_AF-W9CFF7-F1
#
_entry.id   AF-W9CFF7-F1
#
_cell.length_a   1.000
_cell.length_b   1.000
_cell.length_c   1.000
_cell.angle_alpha   90.00
_cell.angle_beta   90.00
_cell.angle_gamma   90.00
#
_symmetry.space_group_name_H-M   'P 1'
#
loop_
_entity.id
_entity.type
_entity.pdbx_description
1 polymer ?
#
loop_
_entity_poly.entity_id
_entity_poly.type
_entity_poly.pdbx_seq_one_letter_code
_entity_poly.pdbx_strand_id
1 'polypeptide(L)'
;MGNVGGYESHHRHRAKVTEPTKPIAPTKTAIKISNHHYEIELSKIPYLAAYARFEANTKANTNPGSLLVHGPIALFEVALIGIRLGYGNCFDFLPAELPHYHTLCDTYDFLQVDGLTKQSFEQIKRDMKLDMFKARDAAFRLVYLILIGEFKDDELDSNKAYNVVLYVLGHHEIFTPQIRRVVRAAY
;
A
#
# COMPACT_ATOMS: atom_id res chain seq x y z
N MET A 1 -70.50 42.27 12.02
CA MET A 1 -69.50 42.95 12.87
C MET A 1 -68.80 41.87 13.68
N GLY A 2 -67.65 41.37 13.22
CA GLY A 2 -66.33 41.73 13.77
C GLY A 2 -65.94 40.72 14.87
N ASN A 3 -65.23 39.61 14.57
CA ASN A 3 -63.76 39.41 14.63
C ASN A 3 -63.22 39.65 16.07
N VAL A 4 -62.35 38.87 16.71
CA VAL A 4 -61.11 38.17 16.29
C VAL A 4 -60.65 37.22 17.43
N GLY A 5 -59.93 36.14 17.08
CA GLY A 5 -58.76 35.67 17.85
C GLY A 5 -58.86 34.22 18.33
N GLY A 6 -57.95 33.29 18.02
CA GLY A 6 -56.71 33.32 17.26
C GLY A 6 -56.07 31.94 17.45
N TYR A 7 -55.81 31.21 16.36
CA TYR A 7 -55.14 29.90 16.42
C TYR A 7 -53.65 30.09 16.13
N GLU A 8 -52.79 29.82 17.12
CA GLU A 8 -51.35 29.69 16.94
C GLU A 8 -51.02 28.40 16.18
N SER A 9 -50.50 28.52 14.97
CA SER A 9 -49.91 27.43 14.21
C SER A 9 -48.40 27.39 14.44
N HIS A 10 -47.96 26.44 15.27
CA HIS A 10 -46.55 26.10 15.42
C HIS A 10 -45.99 25.49 14.11
N HIS A 11 -45.21 26.27 13.37
CA HIS A 11 -44.32 25.75 12.33
C HIS A 11 -43.17 24.95 12.97
N ARG A 12 -43.28 23.62 12.98
CA ARG A 12 -42.12 22.73 13.20
C ARG A 12 -41.33 22.63 11.89
N HIS A 13 -40.15 23.26 11.86
CA HIS A 13 -39.12 22.96 10.87
C HIS A 13 -38.70 21.50 11.01
N ARG A 14 -39.10 20.65 10.07
CA ARG A 14 -38.58 19.29 9.94
C ARG A 14 -37.17 19.40 9.35
N ALA A 15 -36.16 19.19 10.19
CA ALA A 15 -34.79 19.02 9.75
C ALA A 15 -34.73 17.89 8.70
N LYS A 16 -34.21 18.19 7.50
CA LYS A 16 -33.83 17.18 6.52
C LYS A 16 -32.71 16.35 7.14
N VAL A 17 -33.05 15.15 7.61
CA VAL A 17 -32.08 14.11 7.93
C VAL A 17 -31.30 13.85 6.64
N THR A 18 -30.05 14.31 6.61
CA THR A 18 -29.12 14.02 5.53
C THR A 18 -28.74 12.56 5.68
N GLU A 19 -29.11 11.73 4.70
CA GLU A 19 -28.69 10.32 4.68
C GLU A 19 -27.15 10.26 4.75
N PRO A 20 -26.58 9.33 5.54
CA PRO A 20 -25.15 9.12 5.56
C PRO A 20 -24.68 8.70 4.17
N THR A 21 -23.79 9.50 3.58
CA THR A 21 -23.19 9.23 2.28
C THR A 21 -22.55 7.85 2.33
N LYS A 22 -23.10 6.91 1.56
CA LYS A 22 -22.56 5.56 1.39
C LYS A 22 -21.07 5.67 1.03
N PRO A 23 -20.15 4.91 1.67
CA PRO A 23 -18.74 4.96 1.30
C PRO A 23 -18.62 4.69 -0.20
N ILE A 24 -18.06 5.65 -0.94
CA ILE A 24 -17.78 5.49 -2.36
C ILE A 24 -16.82 4.31 -2.46
N ALA A 25 -17.27 3.20 -3.03
CA ALA A 25 -16.42 2.04 -3.24
C ALA A 25 -15.21 2.49 -4.10
N PRO A 26 -13.99 2.06 -3.75
CA PRO A 26 -12.81 2.47 -4.49
C PRO A 26 -12.97 2.10 -5.97
N THR A 27 -12.89 3.10 -6.83
CA THR A 27 -13.03 2.91 -8.27
C THR A 27 -11.80 2.14 -8.78
N LYS A 28 -12.03 0.93 -9.29
CA LYS A 28 -10.97 0.13 -9.92
C LYS A 28 -10.91 0.43 -11.41
N THR A 29 -9.69 0.43 -11.95
CA THR A 29 -9.42 0.62 -13.38
C THR A 29 -8.94 -0.69 -13.98
N ALA A 30 -9.55 -1.10 -15.10
CA ALA A 30 -9.09 -2.23 -15.89
C ALA A 30 -7.80 -1.86 -16.64
N ILE A 31 -6.75 -2.66 -16.46
CA ILE A 31 -5.46 -2.49 -17.11
C ILE A 31 -4.92 -3.84 -17.54
N LYS A 32 -4.29 -3.89 -18.72
CA LYS A 32 -3.51 -5.03 -19.17
C LYS A 32 -2.03 -4.72 -18.96
N ILE A 33 -1.34 -5.54 -18.19
CA ILE A 33 0.12 -5.44 -17.99
C ILE A 33 0.72 -6.69 -18.60
N SER A 34 1.62 -6.52 -19.57
CA SER A 34 2.06 -7.62 -20.42
C SER A 34 0.85 -8.32 -21.07
N ASN A 35 0.60 -9.59 -20.75
CA ASN A 35 -0.52 -10.38 -21.28
C ASN A 35 -1.67 -10.60 -20.29
N HIS A 36 -1.62 -10.01 -19.10
CA HIS A 36 -2.53 -10.30 -17.99
C HIS A 36 -3.43 -9.10 -17.70
N HIS A 37 -4.69 -9.36 -17.34
CA HIS A 37 -5.69 -8.32 -17.04
C HIS A 37 -5.85 -8.16 -15.54
N TYR A 38 -5.86 -6.91 -15.08
CA TYR A 38 -5.98 -6.56 -13.68
C TYR A 38 -7.04 -5.47 -13.49
N GLU A 39 -7.71 -5.50 -12.34
CA GLU A 39 -8.50 -4.38 -11.83
C GLU A 39 -7.77 -3.72 -10.66
N ILE A 40 -7.30 -2.48 -10.87
CA ILE A 40 -6.39 -1.83 -9.93
C ILE A 40 -7.03 -0.58 -9.35
N GLU A 41 -6.92 -0.43 -8.04
CA GLU A 41 -7.19 0.83 -7.35
C GLU A 41 -6.00 1.76 -7.54
N LEU A 42 -6.07 2.65 -8.55
CA LEU A 42 -4.94 3.48 -8.96
C LEU A 42 -4.42 4.42 -7.86
N SER A 43 -5.26 4.79 -6.88
CA SER A 43 -4.85 5.62 -5.74
C SER A 43 -3.75 4.99 -4.88
N LYS A 44 -3.57 3.66 -4.94
CA LYS A 44 -2.51 2.94 -4.22
C LYS A 44 -1.21 2.79 -5.01
N ILE A 45 -1.23 3.13 -6.30
CA ILE A 45 -0.10 2.94 -7.22
C ILE A 45 0.10 4.21 -8.04
N PRO A 46 0.81 5.23 -7.48
CA PRO A 46 0.93 6.55 -8.09
C PRO A 46 1.48 6.53 -9.51
N TYR A 47 2.45 5.66 -9.79
CA TYR A 47 2.97 5.47 -11.15
C TYR A 47 1.86 5.12 -12.15
N LEU A 48 1.03 4.10 -11.83
CA LEU A 48 -0.06 3.68 -12.71
C LEU A 48 -1.17 4.72 -12.80
N ALA A 49 -1.41 5.50 -11.74
CA ALA A 49 -2.33 6.62 -11.80
C ALA A 49 -1.85 7.71 -12.77
N ALA A 50 -0.56 8.06 -12.72
CA ALA A 50 0.04 9.01 -13.65
C ALA A 50 0.03 8.47 -15.09
N TYR A 51 0.38 7.20 -15.26
CA TYR A 51 0.35 6.52 -16.56
C TYR A 51 -1.06 6.53 -17.18
N ALA A 52 -2.09 6.18 -16.41
CA ALA A 52 -3.47 6.20 -16.88
C ALA A 52 -3.93 7.60 -17.32
N ARG A 53 -3.53 8.66 -16.61
CA ARG A 53 -3.82 10.06 -16.99
C ARG A 53 -3.13 10.46 -18.28
N PHE A 54 -1.85 10.09 -18.43
CA PHE A 54 -1.10 10.35 -19.65
C PHE A 54 -1.73 9.67 -20.87
N GLU A 55 -2.08 8.39 -20.73
CA GLU A 55 -2.75 7.61 -21.78
C GLU A 55 -4.15 8.16 -22.11
N ALA A 56 -4.92 8.60 -21.11
CA ALA A 56 -6.21 9.23 -21.34
C ALA A 56 -6.08 10.51 -22.17
N ASN A 57 -5.07 11.35 -21.88
CA ASN A 57 -4.84 12.60 -22.61
C ASN A 57 -4.39 12.37 -24.06
N THR A 58 -3.59 11.33 -24.31
CA THR A 58 -3.15 11.00 -25.68
C THR A 58 -4.26 10.33 -26.49
N LYS A 59 -5.03 9.45 -25.86
CA LYS A 59 -6.11 8.68 -26.53
C LYS A 59 -7.41 9.43 -26.65
N ALA A 60 -7.71 10.43 -25.82
CA ALA A 60 -8.87 11.31 -26.03
C ALA A 60 -8.87 11.97 -27.42
N ASN A 61 -7.69 12.16 -28.02
CA ASN A 61 -7.53 12.73 -29.35
C ASN A 61 -7.62 11.69 -30.48
N THR A 62 -7.66 10.38 -30.18
CA THR A 62 -7.52 9.32 -31.19
C THR A 62 -8.54 8.18 -31.06
N ASN A 63 -8.84 7.71 -29.84
CA ASN A 63 -9.82 6.65 -29.59
C ASN A 63 -10.26 6.60 -28.09
N PRO A 64 -11.31 7.32 -27.68
CA PRO A 64 -11.79 7.33 -26.29
C PRO A 64 -12.39 5.97 -25.89
N GLY A 65 -11.89 5.38 -24.81
CA GLY A 65 -12.40 4.11 -24.25
C GLY A 65 -11.54 2.86 -24.51
N SER A 66 -10.38 3.00 -25.15
CA SER A 66 -9.46 1.85 -25.32
C SER A 66 -8.92 1.36 -23.97
N LEU A 67 -8.80 0.04 -23.81
CA LEU A 67 -8.16 -0.60 -22.66
C LEU A 67 -6.77 0.00 -22.39
N LEU A 68 -6.46 0.26 -21.12
CA LEU A 68 -5.13 0.70 -20.71
C LEU A 68 -4.16 -0.48 -20.82
N VAL A 69 -3.08 -0.34 -21.59
CA VAL A 69 -2.11 -1.41 -21.85
C VAL A 69 -0.73 -0.90 -21.48
N HIS A 70 -0.05 -1.59 -20.57
CA HIS A 70 1.31 -1.29 -20.13
C HIS A 70 2.25 -2.46 -20.44
N GLY A 71 3.53 -2.15 -20.65
CA GLY A 71 4.58 -3.15 -20.79
C GLY A 71 4.74 -4.04 -19.54
N PRO A 72 5.59 -5.08 -19.60
CA PRO A 72 5.84 -5.93 -18.44
C PRO A 72 6.41 -5.12 -17.26
N ILE A 73 5.97 -5.46 -16.05
CA ILE A 73 6.53 -4.96 -14.79
C ILE A 73 7.00 -6.21 -14.02
N ALA A 74 8.26 -6.24 -13.60
CA ALA A 74 8.83 -7.37 -12.89
C ALA A 74 8.06 -7.64 -11.59
N LEU A 75 7.83 -8.91 -11.25
CA LEU A 75 7.15 -9.34 -10.01
C LEU A 75 5.84 -8.59 -9.68
N PHE A 76 5.15 -8.06 -10.68
CA PHE A 76 3.99 -7.17 -10.47
C PHE A 76 2.86 -7.83 -9.68
N GLU A 77 2.63 -9.12 -9.90
CA GLU A 77 1.58 -9.87 -9.17
C GLU A 77 1.89 -9.95 -7.68
N VAL A 78 3.15 -10.22 -7.33
CA VAL A 78 3.61 -10.25 -5.94
C VAL A 78 3.52 -8.85 -5.33
N ALA A 79 3.91 -7.82 -6.09
CA ALA A 79 3.79 -6.43 -5.65
C ALA A 79 2.32 -6.08 -5.31
N LEU A 80 1.40 -6.47 -6.18
CA LEU A 80 -0.04 -6.24 -6.03
C LEU A 80 -0.64 -7.01 -4.83
N ILE A 81 -0.15 -8.22 -4.55
CA ILE A 81 -0.51 -8.96 -3.33
C ILE A 81 -0.14 -8.15 -2.10
N GLY A 82 1.09 -7.63 -2.02
CA GLY A 82 1.52 -6.82 -0.86
C GLY A 82 0.68 -5.54 -0.69
N ILE A 83 0.36 -4.85 -1.78
CA ILE A 83 -0.48 -3.63 -1.76
C ILE A 83 -1.91 -3.93 -1.29
N ARG A 84 -2.46 -5.11 -1.61
CA ARG A 84 -3.85 -5.46 -1.31
C ARG A 84 -4.02 -6.11 0.05
N LEU A 85 -3.11 -6.99 0.43
CA LEU A 85 -3.26 -7.89 1.58
C LEU A 85 -2.27 -7.58 2.72
N GLY A 86 -1.27 -6.73 2.48
CA GLY A 86 -0.17 -6.44 3.40
C GLY A 86 1.14 -7.03 2.91
N TYR A 87 2.23 -6.28 3.07
CA TYR A 87 3.55 -6.58 2.52
C TYR A 87 4.18 -7.85 3.11
N GLY A 88 3.80 -8.24 4.32
CA GLY A 88 4.23 -9.48 4.95
C GLY A 88 3.79 -10.73 4.19
N ASN A 89 2.76 -10.64 3.34
CA ASN A 89 2.33 -11.74 2.47
C ASN A 89 3.34 -12.01 1.35
N CYS A 90 4.15 -11.02 0.92
CA CYS A 90 5.13 -11.21 -0.16
C CYS A 90 6.14 -12.33 0.17
N PHE A 91 6.43 -12.55 1.46
CA PHE A 91 7.27 -13.66 1.91
C PHE A 91 6.72 -15.03 1.52
N ASP A 92 5.40 -15.20 1.37
CA ASP A 92 4.78 -16.49 1.04
C ASP A 92 4.80 -16.76 -0.48
N PHE A 93 5.09 -15.75 -1.30
CA PHE A 93 5.07 -15.83 -2.77
C PHE A 93 6.46 -15.73 -3.42
N LEU A 94 7.51 -15.51 -2.63
CA LEU A 94 8.89 -15.44 -3.13
C LEU A 94 9.80 -16.47 -2.45
N PRO A 95 10.72 -17.10 -3.19
CA PRO A 95 11.80 -17.90 -2.60
C PRO A 95 12.58 -17.08 -1.57
N ALA A 96 13.19 -17.74 -0.58
CA ALA A 96 13.99 -17.08 0.46
C ALA A 96 15.38 -16.62 -0.04
N GLU A 97 15.42 -15.98 -1.20
CA GLU A 97 16.62 -15.59 -1.93
C GLU A 97 16.59 -14.09 -2.21
N LEU A 98 17.65 -13.40 -1.78
CA LEU A 98 17.71 -11.93 -1.80
C LEU A 98 17.47 -11.29 -3.18
N PRO A 99 17.92 -11.84 -4.33
CA PRO A 99 17.66 -11.23 -5.64
C PRO A 99 16.18 -11.02 -5.97
N HIS A 100 15.30 -11.91 -5.50
CA HIS A 100 13.85 -11.76 -5.68
C HIS A 100 13.30 -10.58 -4.88
N TYR A 101 13.82 -10.34 -3.67
CA TYR A 101 13.42 -9.22 -2.84
C TYR A 101 13.98 -7.90 -3.34
N HIS A 102 15.20 -7.86 -3.87
CA HIS A 102 15.71 -6.68 -4.59
C HIS A 102 14.78 -6.30 -5.73
N THR A 103 14.49 -7.26 -6.63
CA THR A 103 13.59 -7.03 -7.77
C THR A 103 12.22 -6.53 -7.32
N LEU A 104 11.67 -7.09 -6.24
CA LEU A 104 10.38 -6.65 -5.70
C LEU A 104 10.46 -5.24 -5.08
N CYS A 105 11.53 -4.91 -4.38
CA CYS A 105 11.70 -3.58 -3.81
C CYS A 105 11.92 -2.52 -4.91
N ASP A 106 12.71 -2.82 -5.94
CA ASP A 106 12.84 -1.97 -7.14
C ASP A 106 11.49 -1.76 -7.83
N THR A 107 10.67 -2.82 -7.88
CA THR A 107 9.31 -2.74 -8.42
C THR A 107 8.44 -1.80 -7.59
N TYR A 108 8.51 -1.88 -6.26
CA TYR A 108 7.76 -0.97 -5.38
C TYR A 108 8.21 0.48 -5.49
N ASP A 109 9.52 0.72 -5.64
CA ASP A 109 10.08 2.04 -5.87
C ASP A 109 9.61 2.62 -7.22
N PHE A 110 9.72 1.83 -8.29
CA PHE A 110 9.21 2.18 -9.62
C PHE A 110 7.70 2.50 -9.61
N LEU A 111 6.92 1.69 -8.90
CA LEU A 111 5.47 1.88 -8.74
C LEU A 111 5.12 3.07 -7.84
N GLN A 112 6.11 3.63 -7.14
CA GLN A 112 6.01 4.74 -6.19
C GLN A 112 5.02 4.44 -5.05
N VAL A 113 5.01 3.21 -4.54
CA VAL A 113 4.05 2.82 -3.51
C VAL A 113 4.33 3.56 -2.20
N ASP A 114 3.36 4.35 -1.77
CA ASP A 114 3.45 5.11 -0.54
C ASP A 114 3.50 4.20 0.71
N GLY A 115 4.34 4.58 1.68
CA GLY A 115 4.32 4.02 3.04
C GLY A 115 5.36 2.95 3.35
N LEU A 116 6.23 2.57 2.40
CA LEU A 116 7.39 1.71 2.65
C LEU A 116 8.61 2.49 3.18
N THR A 117 8.86 3.70 2.68
CA THR A 117 10.01 4.55 3.08
C THR A 117 9.74 5.53 4.23
N LYS A 118 8.47 5.74 4.59
CA LYS A 118 8.07 6.85 5.49
C LYS A 118 8.18 6.53 6.99
N GLN A 119 8.57 5.31 7.36
CA GLN A 119 8.62 4.88 8.76
C GLN A 119 10.06 4.79 9.27
N SER A 120 10.29 5.25 10.51
CA SER A 120 11.57 5.06 11.20
C SER A 120 11.69 3.62 11.73
N PHE A 121 12.93 3.17 12.00
CA PHE A 121 13.17 1.88 12.67
C PHE A 121 12.42 1.72 13.99
N GLU A 122 12.24 2.80 14.75
CA GLU A 122 11.45 2.79 15.98
C GLU A 122 9.96 2.52 15.72
N GLN A 123 9.40 3.07 14.63
CA GLN A 123 8.04 2.75 14.24
C GLN A 123 7.90 1.30 13.77
N ILE A 124 8.86 0.81 12.96
CA ILE A 124 8.90 -0.59 12.54
C ILE A 124 8.95 -1.52 13.75
N LYS A 125 9.82 -1.24 14.72
CA LYS A 125 9.94 -2.02 15.95
C LYS A 125 8.67 -1.98 16.80
N ARG A 126 7.95 -0.86 16.82
CA ARG A 126 6.63 -0.77 17.48
C ARG A 126 5.61 -1.64 16.76
N ASP A 127 5.53 -1.55 15.44
CA ASP A 127 4.57 -2.31 14.62
C ASP A 127 4.80 -3.83 14.76
N MET A 128 6.06 -4.25 14.93
CA MET A 128 6.42 -5.65 15.23
C MET A 128 5.86 -6.19 16.55
N LYS A 129 5.52 -5.34 17.50
CA LYS A 129 5.03 -5.74 18.83
C LYS A 129 3.50 -5.76 18.93
N LEU A 130 2.78 -5.34 17.89
CA LEU A 130 1.33 -5.18 17.95
C LEU A 130 0.60 -6.50 17.74
N ASP A 131 0.80 -7.13 16.59
CA ASP A 131 0.21 -8.42 16.22
C ASP A 131 1.03 -9.10 15.11
N MET A 132 0.76 -10.37 14.85
CA MET A 132 1.51 -11.17 13.87
C MET A 132 1.45 -10.58 12.45
N PHE A 133 0.32 -10.05 12.00
CA PHE A 133 0.18 -9.51 10.64
C PHE A 133 1.00 -8.23 10.49
N LYS A 134 0.88 -7.31 11.45
CA LYS A 134 1.68 -6.08 11.48
C LYS A 134 3.16 -6.36 11.64
N ALA A 135 3.54 -7.39 12.38
CA ALA A 135 4.92 -7.77 12.52
C ALA A 135 5.53 -8.27 11.22
N ARG A 136 4.80 -9.09 10.46
CA ARG A 136 5.24 -9.53 9.14
C ARG A 136 5.35 -8.37 8.14
N ASP A 137 4.39 -7.45 8.15
CA ASP A 137 4.44 -6.23 7.35
C ASP A 137 5.64 -5.35 7.72
N ALA A 138 5.90 -5.18 9.01
CA ALA A 138 7.04 -4.43 9.52
C ALA A 138 8.37 -5.10 9.16
N ALA A 139 8.44 -6.45 9.18
CA ALA A 139 9.61 -7.19 8.72
C ALA A 139 9.87 -6.99 7.22
N PHE A 140 8.83 -6.93 6.39
CA PHE A 140 9.02 -6.60 4.97
C PHE A 140 9.53 -5.16 4.79
N ARG A 141 8.95 -4.20 5.52
CA ARG A 141 9.41 -2.80 5.49
C ARG A 141 10.87 -2.67 5.94
N LEU A 142 11.30 -3.45 6.92
CA LEU A 142 12.71 -3.53 7.33
C LEU A 142 13.58 -3.98 6.16
N VAL A 143 13.22 -5.06 5.45
CA VAL A 143 13.94 -5.53 4.26
C VAL A 143 14.00 -4.43 3.20
N TYR A 144 12.87 -3.78 2.92
CA TYR A 144 12.82 -2.68 1.95
C TYR A 144 13.78 -1.54 2.32
N LEU A 145 13.77 -1.09 3.58
CA LEU A 145 14.66 -0.02 4.04
C LEU A 145 16.13 -0.42 3.99
N ILE A 146 16.47 -1.68 4.26
CA ILE A 146 17.86 -2.14 4.17
C ILE A 146 18.33 -2.18 2.71
N LEU A 147 17.48 -2.63 1.78
CA LEU A 147 17.88 -2.81 0.38
C LEU A 147 17.83 -1.53 -0.46
N ILE A 148 16.84 -0.66 -0.22
CA ILE A 148 16.55 0.52 -1.05
C ILE A 148 16.58 1.82 -0.23
N GLY A 149 16.51 1.74 1.10
CA GLY A 149 16.40 2.93 1.94
C GLY A 149 17.68 3.76 1.95
N GLU A 150 17.49 5.08 1.97
CA GLU A 150 18.58 6.03 2.23
C GLU A 150 18.75 6.20 3.74
N PHE A 151 19.92 5.79 4.25
CA PHE A 151 20.31 6.05 5.64
C PHE A 151 20.69 7.51 5.79
N LYS A 152 20.18 8.19 6.82
CA LYS A 152 20.50 9.60 7.06
C LYS A 152 21.79 9.76 7.85
N ASP A 153 22.04 8.80 8.73
CA ASP A 153 23.25 8.67 9.55
C ASP A 153 23.63 7.20 9.53
N ASP A 154 24.62 6.85 8.70
CA ASP A 154 24.96 5.46 8.38
C ASP A 154 25.28 4.63 9.63
N GLU A 155 25.95 5.20 10.63
CA GLU A 155 26.33 4.46 11.84
C GLU A 155 25.15 4.32 12.82
N LEU A 156 24.44 5.41 13.08
CA LEU A 156 23.30 5.39 14.00
C LEU A 156 22.16 4.53 13.43
N ASP A 157 21.90 4.63 12.14
CA ASP A 157 20.82 3.89 11.50
C ASP A 157 21.20 2.42 11.26
N SER A 158 22.47 2.09 11.03
CA SER A 158 22.94 0.70 11.02
C SER A 158 22.75 0.02 12.38
N ASN A 159 23.08 0.70 13.48
CA ASN A 159 22.85 0.16 14.84
C ASN A 159 21.35 -0.06 15.14
N LYS A 160 20.48 0.83 14.67
CA LYS A 160 19.02 0.63 14.79
C LYS A 160 18.57 -0.56 13.95
N ALA A 161 19.00 -0.64 12.69
CA ALA A 161 18.69 -1.75 11.80
C ALA A 161 19.12 -3.09 12.42
N TYR A 162 20.36 -3.17 12.93
CA TYR A 162 20.89 -4.34 13.63
C TYR A 162 19.98 -4.81 14.77
N ASN A 163 19.55 -3.89 15.63
CA ASN A 163 18.68 -4.22 16.76
C ASN A 163 17.30 -4.74 16.32
N VAL A 164 16.75 -4.22 15.23
CA VAL A 164 15.47 -4.72 14.68
C VAL A 164 15.67 -6.07 13.99
N VAL A 165 16.80 -6.28 13.29
CA VAL A 165 17.18 -7.56 12.71
C VAL A 165 17.29 -8.63 13.79
N LEU A 166 18.02 -8.36 14.89
CA LEU A 166 18.12 -9.28 16.02
C LEU A 166 16.75 -9.62 16.62
N TYR A 167 15.84 -8.64 16.70
CA TYR A 167 14.46 -8.89 17.12
C TYR A 167 13.78 -9.92 16.21
N VAL A 168 13.83 -9.73 14.88
CA VAL A 168 13.25 -10.68 13.93
C VAL A 168 13.87 -12.08 14.06
N LEU A 169 15.20 -12.14 14.22
CA LEU A 169 15.91 -13.41 14.32
C LEU A 169 15.62 -14.17 15.62
N GLY A 170 15.27 -13.48 16.70
CA GLY A 170 15.00 -14.08 18.01
C GLY A 170 13.55 -14.53 18.26
N HIS A 171 12.57 -14.00 17.51
CA HIS A 171 11.13 -14.25 17.75
C HIS A 171 10.58 -15.30 16.77
N HIS A 172 10.91 -16.56 17.04
CA HIS A 172 10.63 -17.69 16.15
C HIS A 172 9.13 -18.03 16.01
N GLU A 173 8.33 -17.63 16.98
CA GLU A 173 6.88 -17.78 17.05
C GLU A 173 6.13 -16.79 16.15
N ILE A 174 6.76 -15.65 15.83
CA ILE A 174 6.19 -14.61 14.97
C ILE A 174 6.71 -14.74 13.53
N PHE A 175 8.03 -14.94 13.39
CA PHE A 175 8.69 -14.92 12.09
C PHE A 175 9.07 -16.31 11.65
N THR A 176 8.59 -16.74 10.48
CA THR A 176 8.92 -18.06 9.92
C THR A 176 10.42 -18.17 9.58
N PRO A 177 10.97 -19.40 9.44
CA PRO A 177 12.35 -19.59 8.99
C PRO A 177 12.67 -18.91 7.65
N GLN A 178 11.66 -18.73 6.80
CA GLN A 178 11.80 -18.00 5.53
C GLN A 178 12.01 -16.50 5.76
N ILE A 179 11.15 -15.86 6.56
CA ILE A 179 11.29 -14.44 6.88
C ILE A 179 12.65 -14.17 7.53
N ARG A 180 13.03 -14.99 8.51
CA ARG A 180 14.32 -14.84 9.22
C ARG A 180 15.52 -15.00 8.28
N ARG A 181 15.46 -15.91 7.31
CA ARG A 181 16.52 -16.08 6.30
C ARG A 181 16.65 -14.84 5.41
N VAL A 182 15.54 -14.30 4.93
CA VAL A 182 15.54 -13.11 4.07
C VAL A 182 16.04 -11.89 4.83
N VAL A 183 15.52 -11.65 6.03
CA VAL A 183 15.94 -10.51 6.88
C VAL A 183 17.42 -10.61 7.25
N ARG A 184 17.94 -11.81 7.54
CA ARG A 184 19.38 -12.02 7.75
C ARG A 184 20.20 -11.78 6.49
N ALA A 185 19.70 -12.17 5.32
CA ALA A 185 20.44 -12.00 4.07
C ALA A 185 20.47 -10.54 3.61
N ALA A 186 19.47 -9.75 3.97
CA ALA A 186 19.38 -8.34 3.60
C ALA A 186 20.38 -7.47 4.38
N TYR A 187 20.57 -7.73 5.68
CA TYR A 187 21.49 -6.99 6.57
C TYR A 187 22.91 -7.54 6.51
#